data_AF-A0A8S0ZMR6-F1
#
_entry.id   AF-A0A8S0ZMR6-F1
#
_cell.length_a   1.000
_cell.length_b   1.000
_cell.length_c   1.000
_cell.angle_alpha   90.00
_cell.angle_beta   90.00
_cell.angle_gamma   90.00
#
_symmetry.space_group_name_H-M   'P 1'
#
loop_
_entity.id
_entity.type
_entity.pdbx_description
1 polymer ?
#
loop_
_entity_poly.entity_id
_entity_poly.type
_entity_poly.pdbx_seq_one_letter_code
_entity_poly.pdbx_strand_id
1 'polypeptide(L)'
;MEEATFLIALFMVALVIIITLPIGVYEKSTNAVCLSRRRLEGKTMIVTGETVGIGLMLSTDLAHRGAKVIIACPFLVVGIEARAKIIE
;
A
#
# COMPACT_ATOMS: atom_id res chain seq x y z
N MET A 1 20.30 -9.10 43.92
CA MET A 1 19.60 -7.92 43.38
C MET A 1 19.70 -7.85 41.87
N GLU A 2 20.83 -8.23 41.26
CA GLU A 2 21.01 -8.24 39.79
C GLU A 2 20.05 -9.19 39.04
N GLU A 3 19.87 -10.43 39.50
CA GLU A 3 19.01 -11.43 38.82
C GLU A 3 17.55 -10.97 38.65
N ALA A 4 16.98 -10.34 39.67
CA ALA A 4 15.61 -9.84 39.61
C ALA A 4 15.48 -8.65 38.64
N THR A 5 16.49 -7.77 38.59
CA THR A 5 16.54 -6.64 37.66
C THR A 5 16.65 -7.11 36.21
N PHE A 6 17.46 -8.13 35.93
CA PHE A 6 17.56 -8.73 34.58
C PHE A 6 16.24 -9.37 34.14
N LEU A 7 15.55 -10.09 35.04
CA LEU A 7 14.26 -10.71 34.74
C LEU A 7 13.17 -9.66 34.45
N ILE A 8 13.13 -8.58 35.23
CA ILE A 8 12.20 -7.47 35.02
C ILE A 8 12.49 -6.77 33.68
N ALA A 9 13.76 -6.53 33.37
CA ALA A 9 14.16 -5.91 32.10
C ALA A 9 13.76 -6.77 30.88
N LEU A 10 13.95 -8.09 30.95
CA LEU A 10 13.52 -9.03 29.90
C LEU A 10 12.00 -8.98 29.70
N PHE A 11 11.24 -8.99 30.79
CA PHE A 11 9.77 -8.92 30.73
C PHE A 11 9.29 -7.60 30.11
N MET A 12 9.92 -6.48 30.48
CA MET A 12 9.61 -5.17 29.89
C MET A 12 9.90 -5.12 28.39
N VAL A 13 11.03 -5.66 27.94
CA VAL A 13 11.38 -5.75 26.51
C VAL A 13 10.37 -6.63 25.76
N ALA A 14 10.03 -7.80 26.31
CA ALA A 14 9.04 -8.69 25.71
C ALA A 14 7.67 -8.01 25.59
N LEU A 15 7.25 -7.26 26.61
CA LEU A 15 5.98 -6.54 26.63
C LEU A 15 5.95 -5.42 25.57
N VAL A 16 7.05 -4.67 25.42
CA VAL A 16 7.18 -3.65 24.36
C VAL A 16 7.10 -4.28 22.96
N ILE A 17 7.75 -5.42 22.73
CA ILE A 17 7.70 -6.13 21.44
C ILE A 17 6.27 -6.63 21.15
N ILE A 18 5.61 -7.23 22.15
CA ILE A 18 4.24 -7.74 22.04
C ILE A 18 3.25 -6.61 21.73
N ILE A 19 3.47 -5.39 22.23
CA ILE A 19 2.61 -4.24 21.93
C ILE A 19 2.92 -3.63 20.56
N THR A 20 4.20 -3.46 20.20
CA THR A 20 4.59 -2.75 18.97
C THR A 20 4.39 -3.58 17.71
N LEU A 21 4.58 -4.90 17.75
CA LEU A 21 4.33 -5.80 16.62
C LEU A 21 2.91 -5.70 16.04
N PRO A 22 1.83 -5.89 16.83
CA PRO A 22 0.47 -5.83 16.31
C PRO A 22 0.11 -4.43 15.80
N ILE A 23 0.62 -3.37 16.42
CA ILE A 23 0.42 -1.99 15.94
C ILE A 23 1.05 -1.82 14.57
N GLY A 24 2.32 -2.21 14.39
CA GLY A 24 3.01 -2.09 13.12
C GLY A 24 2.38 -2.94 12.00
N VAL A 25 1.87 -4.13 12.34
CA VAL A 25 1.11 -4.97 11.39
C VAL A 25 -0.22 -4.32 11.01
N TYR A 26 -0.95 -3.77 11.98
CA TYR A 26 -2.25 -3.13 11.76
C TYR A 26 -2.13 -1.88 10.88
N GLU A 27 -1.17 -1.00 11.16
CA GLU A 27 -0.93 0.21 10.37
C GLU A 27 -0.55 -0.14 8.92
N LYS A 28 0.31 -1.15 8.73
CA LYS A 28 0.71 -1.59 7.39
C LYS A 28 -0.45 -2.19 6.59
N SER A 29 -1.38 -2.84 7.25
CA SER A 29 -2.55 -3.47 6.60
C SER A 29 -3.68 -2.49 6.29
N THR A 30 -3.84 -1.41 7.06
CA THR A 30 -5.01 -0.52 6.96
C THR A 30 -4.72 0.78 6.22
N ASN A 31 -3.52 1.35 6.35
CA ASN A 31 -3.22 2.67 5.79
C ASN A 31 -2.95 2.69 4.28
N ALA A 32 -2.84 1.53 3.63
CA ALA A 32 -2.56 1.42 2.20
C ALA A 32 -3.80 1.19 1.33
N VAL A 33 -5.00 1.09 1.93
CA VAL A 33 -6.21 0.64 1.22
C VAL A 33 -7.24 1.76 1.09
N CYS A 34 -7.54 2.16 -0.14
CA CYS A 34 -8.66 3.07 -0.42
C CYS A 34 -9.99 2.30 -0.44
N LEU A 35 -10.81 2.47 0.60
CA LEU A 35 -12.13 1.81 0.70
C LEU A 35 -13.26 2.57 -0.02
N SER A 36 -12.96 3.73 -0.59
CA SER A 36 -13.97 4.57 -1.24
C SER A 36 -14.48 3.94 -2.53
N ARG A 37 -15.80 3.81 -2.67
CA ARG A 37 -16.49 3.31 -3.88
C ARG A 37 -16.99 4.42 -4.81
N ARG A 38 -16.56 5.66 -4.59
CA ARG A 38 -17.05 6.82 -5.36
C ARG A 38 -16.66 6.68 -6.85
N ARG A 39 -17.61 6.90 -7.76
CA ARG A 39 -17.34 7.00 -9.21
C ARG A 39 -16.46 8.22 -9.51
N LEU A 40 -15.55 8.08 -10.47
CA LEU A 40 -14.51 9.07 -10.79
C LEU A 40 -14.64 9.61 -12.22
N GLU A 41 -15.83 9.49 -12.82
CA GLU A 41 -16.12 10.03 -14.14
C GLU A 41 -15.79 11.53 -14.23
N GLY A 42 -15.15 11.92 -15.35
CA GLY A 42 -14.70 13.29 -15.57
C GLY A 42 -13.48 13.73 -14.74
N LYS A 43 -12.89 12.84 -13.94
CA LYS A 43 -11.62 13.11 -13.24
C LYS A 43 -10.44 12.51 -14.00
N THR A 44 -9.30 13.20 -13.94
CA THR A 44 -8.02 12.72 -14.48
C THR A 44 -7.08 12.44 -13.32
N MET A 45 -6.45 11.27 -13.32
CA MET A 45 -5.56 10.79 -12.27
C MET A 45 -4.20 10.46 -12.88
N ILE A 46 -3.11 10.90 -12.24
CA ILE A 46 -1.74 10.54 -12.63
C ILE A 46 -1.23 9.50 -11.64
N VAL A 47 -0.77 8.36 -12.14
CA VAL A 47 -0.25 7.26 -11.32
C VAL A 47 1.22 7.05 -11.68
N THR A 48 2.08 7.05 -10.66
CA THR A 48 3.52 6.75 -10.79
C THR A 48 3.80 5.35 -10.27
N GLY A 49 4.82 4.67 -10.83
CA GLY A 49 5.18 3.32 -10.38
C GLY A 49 4.08 2.27 -10.59
N GLU A 50 3.32 2.40 -11.68
CA GLU A 50 2.16 1.56 -11.96
C GLU A 50 2.51 0.19 -12.56
N THR A 51 3.76 -0.04 -12.93
CA THR A 51 4.16 -1.22 -13.71
C THR A 51 3.88 -2.55 -13.00
N VAL A 52 3.88 -2.58 -11.66
CA VAL A 52 3.63 -3.76 -10.83
C VAL A 52 3.01 -3.39 -9.47
N GLY A 53 2.50 -4.40 -8.76
CA GLY A 53 2.10 -4.27 -7.36
C GLY A 53 0.94 -3.29 -7.13
N ILE A 54 1.07 -2.45 -6.11
CA ILE A 54 0.01 -1.55 -5.66
C ILE A 54 -0.34 -0.50 -6.72
N GLY A 55 0.65 0.01 -7.47
CA GLY A 55 0.40 1.00 -8.51
C GLY A 55 -0.46 0.46 -9.65
N LEU A 56 -0.23 -0.80 -10.06
CA LEU A 56 -1.03 -1.48 -11.08
C LEU A 56 -2.47 -1.70 -10.60
N MET A 57 -2.63 -2.19 -9.37
CA MET A 57 -3.94 -2.44 -8.77
C MET A 57 -4.73 -1.14 -8.58
N LEU A 58 -4.06 -0.06 -8.16
CA LEU A 58 -4.66 1.26 -7.98
C LEU A 58 -5.10 1.87 -9.32
N SER A 59 -4.24 1.84 -10.34
CA SER A 59 -4.58 2.35 -11.67
C SER A 59 -5.76 1.60 -12.29
N THR A 60 -5.83 0.28 -12.08
CA THR A 60 -6.97 -0.56 -12.48
C THR A 60 -8.26 -0.15 -11.74
N ASP A 61 -8.23 -0.02 -10.41
CA ASP A 61 -9.41 0.44 -9.63
C ASP A 61 -9.88 1.82 -10.08
N LEU A 62 -8.95 2.76 -10.27
CA LEU A 62 -9.27 4.13 -10.72
C LEU A 62 -9.92 4.12 -12.11
N ALA A 63 -9.39 3.32 -13.05
CA ALA A 63 -9.94 3.16 -14.39
C ALA A 63 -11.33 2.53 -14.36
N HIS A 64 -11.53 1.44 -13.60
CA HIS A 64 -12.82 0.78 -13.41
C HIS A 64 -13.88 1.71 -12.82
N ARG A 65 -13.47 2.66 -11.99
CA ARG A 65 -14.35 3.68 -11.42
C ARG A 65 -14.67 4.84 -12.37
N GLY A 66 -14.13 4.83 -13.59
CA GLY A 66 -14.41 5.79 -14.66
C GLY A 66 -13.44 6.97 -14.72
N ALA A 67 -12.31 6.93 -14.02
CA ALA A 67 -11.30 7.98 -14.13
C ALA A 67 -10.53 7.87 -15.45
N LYS A 68 -10.09 9.01 -16.00
CA LYS A 68 -9.02 9.03 -17.00
C LYS A 68 -7.68 8.84 -16.30
N VAL A 69 -7.07 7.67 -16.44
CA VAL A 69 -5.79 7.36 -15.81
C VAL A 69 -4.62 7.67 -16.75
N ILE A 70 -3.67 8.45 -16.28
CA ILE A 70 -2.40 8.75 -16.95
C ILE A 70 -1.30 8.04 -16.17
N ILE A 71 -0.52 7.25 -16.89
CA ILE A 71 0.56 6.45 -16.33
C ILE A 71 1.88 7.18 -16.53
N ALA A 72 2.62 7.34 -15.45
CA ALA A 72 3.98 7.86 -15.46
C ALA A 72 4.96 6.73 -15.11
N CYS A 73 5.72 6.29 -16.12
CA CYS A 73 6.76 5.30 -15.98
C CYS A 73 8.03 5.73 -16.75
N PRO A 74 9.23 5.30 -16.32
CA PRO A 74 10.48 5.65 -16.99
C PRO A 74 10.69 4.90 -18.31
N PHE A 75 10.01 3.76 -18.53
CA PHE A 75 10.19 2.89 -19.70
C PHE A 75 8.89 2.67 -20.45
N LEU A 76 8.81 3.14 -21.70
CA LEU A 76 7.60 3.10 -22.51
C LEU A 76 7.07 1.68 -22.73
N VAL A 77 7.93 0.72 -23.06
CA VAL A 77 7.53 -0.67 -23.35
C VAL A 77 6.83 -1.31 -22.15
N VAL A 78 7.38 -1.11 -20.96
CA VAL A 78 6.82 -1.64 -19.70
C VAL A 78 5.49 -0.96 -19.38
N GLY A 79 5.38 0.36 -19.59
CA GLY A 79 4.13 1.10 -19.41
C GLY A 79 3.03 0.69 -20.39
N ILE A 80 3.38 0.33 -21.63
CA ILE A 80 2.41 -0.19 -22.61
C ILE A 80 1.86 -1.55 -22.14
N GLU A 81 2.71 -2.43 -21.62
CA GLU A 81 2.29 -3.72 -21.07
C GLU A 81 1.40 -3.53 -19.83
N ALA A 82 1.77 -2.64 -18.92
CA ALA A 82 0.97 -2.32 -17.74
C ALA A 82 -0.40 -1.73 -18.12
N ARG A 83 -0.42 -0.81 -19.09
CA ARG A 83 -1.67 -0.27 -19.66
C ARG A 83 -2.57 -1.36 -20.24
N ALA A 84 -2.02 -2.38 -20.90
CA ALA A 84 -2.82 -3.48 -21.43
C ALA A 84 -3.55 -4.23 -20.30
N LYS A 85 -2.86 -4.48 -19.17
CA LYS A 85 -3.43 -5.15 -17.98
C LYS A 85 -4.51 -4.34 -17.26
N ILE A 86 -4.52 -3.01 -17.41
CA ILE A 86 -5.51 -2.11 -16.80
C ILE A 86 -6.83 -2.07 -17.60
N ILE A 87 -6.77 -2.33 -18.91
CA ILE A 87 -7.90 -2.24 -19.83
C ILE A 87 -8.58 -3.61 -20.06
N GLU A 88 -7.87 -4.71 -19.76
CA GLU A 88 -8.40 -6.08 -19.76
C GLU A 88 -9.51 -6.28 -18.71
#